data_AF-A0A1H1KTJ3-F1
#
_entry.id   AF-A0A1H1KTJ3-F1
#
_cell.length_a   1.000
_cell.length_b   1.000
_cell.length_c   1.000
_cell.angle_alpha   90.00
_cell.angle_beta   90.00
_cell.angle_gamma   90.00
#
_symmetry.space_group_name_H-M   'P 1'
#
loop_
_entity.id
_entity.type
_entity.pdbx_description
1 polymer ?
#
loop_
_entity_poly.entity_id
_entity_poly.type
_entity_poly.pdbx_seq_one_letter_code
_entity_poly.pdbx_strand_id
1 'polypeptide(L)'
;MHFKSIIFTSYFLLTLFLSSSLTAQEKNIKVLFVGNSFTYYNNLPQVVSAMAKSQGVNIDTKHSTVSGSSLENHWKSERGTQTRIMIELEKWDYVVFNNHSLSSIYSPDKFLEYSKKFADLVRSKGAEPIFIMTWAYKSNPLMLPEIEKMHKKLCEQTNTNYIPGGPLFASSIKYRPDIELFHDDIHPSSNGTYLLGLAFYKFFTGKSVSGIPGNISTLDTNGQILYLIFMKDYDVPFLHQLVNEFPFKTLASKTEKNLEHKTIMNIQQFKEKLKTTPAAITFAETLQVIDDNYNFTPTAFTNGNLKNKAGENSGSCKIFAFAIQQKLTKAETLLCFAEHFRTVLNDDKGTSHQNIRNFMKTGFEGLSIDGAPLSLKN
;
A
#
# COMPACT_ATOMS: atom_id res chain seq x y z
N MET A 1 27.74 69.15 -38.96
CA MET A 1 27.59 69.18 -37.48
C MET A 1 26.12 68.91 -37.17
N HIS A 2 25.75 67.68 -36.81
CA HIS A 2 25.58 67.19 -35.43
C HIS A 2 24.38 67.89 -34.76
N PHE A 3 23.27 67.26 -34.38
CA PHE A 3 23.04 65.96 -33.73
C PHE A 3 21.66 65.37 -34.12
N LYS A 4 21.58 64.06 -34.35
CA LYS A 4 20.32 63.29 -34.30
C LYS A 4 20.10 62.86 -32.85
N SER A 5 18.99 63.26 -32.23
CA SER A 5 18.55 62.71 -30.94
C SER A 5 17.80 61.40 -31.20
N ILE A 6 18.37 60.29 -30.72
CA ILE A 6 17.74 58.97 -30.71
C ILE A 6 17.08 58.82 -29.33
N ILE A 7 15.75 58.80 -29.29
CA ILE A 7 15.00 58.43 -28.09
C ILE A 7 15.01 56.90 -28.00
N PHE A 8 15.83 56.37 -27.10
CA PHE A 8 15.77 54.96 -26.69
C PHE A 8 14.68 54.83 -25.62
N THR A 9 13.48 54.40 -26.02
CA THR A 9 12.42 53.99 -25.10
C THR A 9 12.77 52.59 -24.58
N SER A 10 13.33 52.51 -23.38
CA SER A 10 13.67 51.26 -22.71
C SER A 10 12.38 50.61 -22.17
N TYR A 11 11.88 49.58 -22.85
CA TYR A 11 10.83 48.71 -22.31
C TYR A 11 11.48 47.69 -21.36
N PHE A 12 11.46 48.00 -20.06
CA PHE A 12 11.79 47.03 -19.01
C PHE A 12 10.60 46.08 -18.86
N LEU A 13 10.60 44.97 -19.59
CA LEU A 13 9.65 43.87 -19.41
C LEU A 13 9.98 43.15 -18.10
N LEU A 14 9.32 43.58 -17.02
CA LEU A 14 9.31 42.87 -15.75
C LEU A 14 8.48 41.58 -15.92
N THR A 15 9.15 40.49 -16.30
CA THR A 15 8.55 39.16 -16.30
C THR A 15 8.45 38.68 -14.85
N LEU A 16 7.31 38.94 -14.23
CA LEU A 16 6.88 38.28 -13.00
C LEU A 16 6.75 36.77 -13.30
N PHE A 17 7.77 36.00 -12.93
CA PHE A 17 7.62 34.56 -12.72
C PHE A 17 6.70 34.36 -11.53
N LEU A 18 5.38 34.32 -11.79
CA LEU A 18 4.45 33.62 -10.90
C LEU A 18 4.81 32.14 -11.01
N SER A 19 5.70 31.68 -10.14
CA SER A 19 5.78 30.28 -9.77
C SER A 19 4.50 29.94 -9.01
N SER A 20 3.43 29.67 -9.76
CA SER A 20 2.28 28.94 -9.26
C SER A 20 2.76 27.53 -8.93
N SER A 21 3.18 27.34 -7.69
CA SER A 21 3.20 26.03 -7.07
C SER A 21 1.76 25.52 -7.10
N LEU A 22 1.38 24.82 -8.17
CA LEU A 22 0.26 23.89 -8.14
C LEU A 22 0.67 22.78 -7.16
N THR A 23 0.51 23.04 -5.86
CA THR A 23 0.31 21.96 -4.92
C THR A 23 -0.97 21.29 -5.39
N ALA A 24 -0.87 20.13 -6.03
CA ALA A 24 -2.02 19.28 -6.30
C ALA A 24 -2.75 19.14 -4.96
N GLN A 25 -3.93 19.74 -4.85
CA GLN A 25 -4.69 19.67 -3.61
C GLN A 25 -4.99 18.20 -3.36
N GLU A 26 -4.41 17.63 -2.31
CA GLU A 26 -4.58 16.23 -1.99
C GLU A 26 -6.08 15.94 -1.87
N LYS A 27 -6.57 15.04 -2.73
CA LYS A 27 -7.98 14.65 -2.75
C LYS A 27 -8.31 14.06 -1.38
N ASN A 28 -9.13 14.76 -0.61
CA ASN A 28 -9.69 14.24 0.64
C ASN A 28 -10.68 13.12 0.30
N ILE A 29 -10.45 11.91 0.83
CA ILE A 29 -11.34 10.76 0.66
C ILE A 29 -12.26 10.65 1.87
N LYS A 30 -13.58 10.71 1.66
CA LYS A 30 -14.57 10.52 2.73
C LYS A 30 -15.12 9.11 2.74
N VAL A 31 -14.99 8.41 3.86
CA VAL A 31 -15.40 7.01 4.03
C VAL A 31 -16.33 6.84 5.22
N LEU A 32 -17.50 6.25 5.00
CA LEU A 32 -18.38 5.79 6.08
C LEU A 32 -18.20 4.29 6.29
N PHE A 33 -17.81 3.89 7.50
CA PHE A 33 -17.77 2.48 7.91
C PHE A 33 -19.07 2.07 8.59
N VAL A 34 -19.69 0.99 8.13
CA VAL A 34 -21.00 0.51 8.59
C VAL A 34 -20.88 -0.93 9.07
N GLY A 35 -21.45 -1.21 10.23
CA GLY A 35 -21.63 -2.58 10.69
C GLY A 35 -21.61 -2.68 12.21
N ASN A 36 -20.66 -3.44 12.75
CA ASN A 36 -20.71 -3.85 14.15
C ASN A 36 -19.32 -3.86 14.79
N SER A 37 -19.12 -4.74 15.77
CA SER A 37 -17.88 -4.87 16.54
C SER A 37 -16.66 -5.19 15.69
N PHE A 38 -16.84 -5.82 14.53
CA PHE A 38 -15.75 -6.08 13.58
C PHE A 38 -15.21 -4.79 12.93
N THR A 39 -15.93 -3.67 13.09
CA THR A 39 -15.51 -2.33 12.68
C THR A 39 -15.09 -1.47 13.87
N TYR A 40 -15.83 -1.41 14.98
CA TYR A 40 -15.49 -0.48 16.07
C TYR A 40 -14.40 -0.97 17.02
N TYR A 41 -14.06 -2.27 17.05
CA TYR A 41 -12.97 -2.77 17.91
C TYR A 41 -11.63 -2.14 17.51
N ASN A 42 -10.91 -1.64 18.52
CA ASN A 42 -9.71 -0.82 18.37
C ASN A 42 -9.89 0.38 17.40
N ASN A 43 -11.14 0.83 17.21
CA ASN A 43 -11.51 1.94 16.33
C ASN A 43 -10.87 1.90 14.93
N LEU A 44 -11.10 0.80 14.20
CA LEU A 44 -10.57 0.60 12.84
C LEU A 44 -10.71 1.84 11.91
N PRO A 45 -11.86 2.55 11.85
CA PRO A 45 -11.98 3.76 11.03
C PRO A 45 -10.91 4.81 11.37
N GLN A 46 -10.75 5.12 12.66
CA GLN A 46 -9.76 6.11 13.10
C GLN A 46 -8.32 5.65 12.87
N VAL A 47 -8.06 4.33 12.99
CA VAL A 47 -6.77 3.72 12.63
C VAL A 47 -6.47 3.93 11.15
N VAL A 48 -7.43 3.73 10.26
CA VAL A 48 -7.27 3.99 8.81
C VAL A 48 -6.94 5.46 8.54
N SER A 49 -7.68 6.40 9.15
CA SER A 49 -7.40 7.83 9.04
C SER A 49 -5.99 8.19 9.53
N ALA A 50 -5.58 7.66 10.68
CA ALA A 50 -4.27 7.92 11.27
C ALA A 50 -3.12 7.32 10.43
N MET A 51 -3.29 6.10 9.91
CA MET A 51 -2.34 5.48 8.97
C MET A 51 -2.19 6.33 7.71
N ALA A 52 -3.29 6.74 7.09
CA ALA A 52 -3.26 7.59 5.91
C ALA A 52 -2.55 8.93 6.18
N LYS A 53 -2.89 9.59 7.30
CA LYS A 53 -2.28 10.86 7.70
C LYS A 53 -0.77 10.75 7.92
N SER A 54 -0.29 9.64 8.48
CA SER A 54 1.15 9.38 8.65
C SER A 54 1.91 9.35 7.32
N GLN A 55 1.22 9.08 6.21
CA GLN A 55 1.78 8.99 4.86
C GLN A 55 1.47 10.22 4.00
N GLY A 56 0.98 11.32 4.60
CA GLY A 56 0.55 12.50 3.86
C GLY A 56 -0.62 12.20 2.93
N VAL A 57 -1.63 11.48 3.42
CA VAL A 57 -2.89 11.26 2.69
C VAL A 57 -4.04 11.56 3.62
N ASN A 58 -5.04 12.29 3.14
CA ASN A 58 -6.25 12.58 3.91
C ASN A 58 -7.37 11.58 3.58
N ILE A 59 -7.65 10.67 4.52
CA ILE A 59 -8.83 9.80 4.51
C ILE A 59 -9.66 10.13 5.75
N ASP A 60 -10.74 10.87 5.54
CA ASP A 60 -11.70 11.26 6.58
C ASP A 60 -12.72 10.12 6.78
N THR A 61 -12.77 9.57 7.99
CA THR A 61 -13.62 8.42 8.31
C THR A 61 -14.66 8.76 9.36
N LYS A 62 -15.87 8.24 9.15
CA LYS A 62 -16.88 8.12 10.21
C LYS A 62 -17.37 6.69 10.28
N HIS A 63 -18.14 6.37 11.31
CA HIS A 63 -18.75 5.05 11.43
C HIS A 63 -20.20 5.09 11.91
N SER A 64 -20.96 4.10 11.46
CA SER A 64 -22.32 3.79 11.89
C SER A 64 -22.33 2.33 12.35
N THR A 65 -22.03 2.11 13.63
CA THR A 65 -21.84 0.74 14.14
C THR A 65 -22.68 0.43 15.37
N VAL A 66 -23.27 -0.77 15.41
CA VAL A 66 -24.02 -1.28 16.57
C VAL A 66 -23.55 -2.70 16.87
N SER A 67 -23.32 -3.04 18.13
CA SER A 67 -22.79 -4.36 18.52
C SER A 67 -23.67 -5.50 18.00
N GLY A 68 -23.08 -6.48 17.30
CA GLY A 68 -23.78 -7.65 16.74
C GLY A 68 -24.89 -7.34 15.73
N SER A 69 -24.99 -6.13 15.16
CA SER A 69 -26.01 -5.84 14.14
C SER A 69 -25.68 -6.51 12.81
N SER A 70 -26.74 -6.87 12.08
CA SER A 70 -26.68 -7.25 10.67
C SER A 70 -27.03 -6.05 9.77
N LEU A 71 -26.74 -6.14 8.47
CA LEU A 71 -27.19 -5.12 7.52
C LEU A 71 -28.72 -5.04 7.41
N GLU A 72 -29.46 -6.08 7.76
CA GLU A 72 -30.92 -5.99 7.90
C GLU A 72 -31.29 -4.96 8.99
N ASN A 73 -30.63 -5.03 10.15
CA ASN A 73 -30.89 -4.07 11.23
C ASN A 73 -30.57 -2.63 10.78
N HIS A 74 -29.42 -2.43 10.12
CA HIS A 74 -29.03 -1.13 9.58
C HIS A 74 -30.01 -0.59 8.54
N TRP A 75 -30.56 -1.45 7.68
CA TRP A 75 -31.52 -1.05 6.65
C TRP A 75 -32.87 -0.63 7.24
N LYS A 76 -33.30 -1.35 8.28
CA LYS A 76 -34.56 -1.12 8.99
C LYS A 76 -34.46 -0.07 10.10
N SER A 77 -33.28 0.52 10.30
CA SER A 77 -33.00 1.44 11.41
C SER A 77 -33.27 0.82 12.79
N GLU A 78 -33.15 -0.50 12.91
CA GLU A 78 -33.36 -1.22 14.17
C GLU A 78 -32.19 -0.98 15.10
N ARG A 79 -32.41 -1.16 16.42
CA ARG A 79 -31.37 -1.04 17.45
C ARG A 79 -30.67 0.32 17.46
N GLY A 80 -31.32 1.36 16.91
CA GLY A 80 -30.81 2.73 16.87
C GLY A 80 -29.78 3.01 15.78
N THR A 81 -29.57 2.11 14.81
CA THR A 81 -28.61 2.33 13.73
C THR A 81 -28.97 3.59 12.92
N GLN A 82 -27.99 4.44 12.65
CA GLN A 82 -28.17 5.73 11.94
C GLN A 82 -27.74 5.68 10.46
N THR A 83 -27.48 4.49 9.93
CA THR A 83 -26.76 4.31 8.65
C THR A 83 -27.42 4.98 7.47
N ARG A 84 -28.73 4.78 7.28
CA ARG A 84 -29.46 5.40 6.16
C ARG A 84 -29.46 6.92 6.27
N ILE A 85 -29.62 7.46 7.47
CA ILE A 85 -29.56 8.91 7.72
C ILE A 85 -28.18 9.46 7.35
N MET A 86 -27.10 8.80 7.76
CA MET A 86 -25.73 9.23 7.43
C MET A 86 -25.43 9.16 5.92
N ILE A 87 -25.96 8.17 5.21
CA ILE A 87 -25.81 8.06 3.74
C ILE A 87 -26.63 9.15 3.01
N GLU A 88 -27.77 9.56 3.56
CA GLU A 88 -28.65 10.57 2.96
C GLU A 88 -28.14 12.00 3.18
N LEU A 89 -27.61 12.31 4.36
CA LEU A 89 -27.27 13.68 4.76
C LEU A 89 -25.84 14.12 4.42
N GLU A 90 -24.93 13.18 4.23
CA GLU A 90 -23.51 13.47 3.98
C GLU A 90 -23.06 12.94 2.62
N LYS A 91 -22.10 13.63 2.00
CA LYS A 91 -21.46 13.16 0.77
C LYS A 91 -20.26 12.28 1.11
N TRP A 92 -20.33 11.04 0.65
CA TRP A 92 -19.29 10.03 0.79
C TRP A 92 -18.65 9.72 -0.55
N ASP A 93 -17.34 9.44 -0.58
CA ASP A 93 -16.72 8.80 -1.73
C ASP A 93 -16.96 7.28 -1.68
N TYR A 94 -16.90 6.72 -0.46
CA TYR A 94 -17.00 5.29 -0.21
C TYR A 94 -17.85 4.99 1.02
N VAL A 95 -18.59 3.88 0.96
CA VAL A 95 -19.24 3.31 2.13
C VAL A 95 -18.82 1.85 2.28
N VAL A 96 -18.15 1.56 3.39
CA VAL A 96 -17.60 0.26 3.71
C VAL A 96 -18.56 -0.49 4.63
N PHE A 97 -18.89 -1.73 4.30
CA PHE A 97 -19.82 -2.55 5.06
C PHE A 97 -19.17 -3.81 5.61
N ASN A 98 -19.44 -4.13 6.86
CA ASN A 98 -19.38 -5.50 7.35
C ASN A 98 -20.78 -5.93 7.81
N ASN A 99 -21.13 -7.20 7.58
CA ASN A 99 -22.39 -7.78 8.06
C ASN A 99 -22.18 -8.50 9.40
N HIS A 100 -23.24 -9.07 9.97
CA HIS A 100 -23.11 -9.99 11.09
C HIS A 100 -22.32 -11.23 10.64
N SER A 101 -21.34 -11.64 11.45
CA SER A 101 -20.27 -12.59 11.09
C SER A 101 -20.77 -13.96 10.60
N LEU A 102 -21.92 -14.40 11.09
CA LEU A 102 -22.52 -15.68 10.72
C LEU A 102 -23.52 -15.60 9.57
N SER A 103 -23.91 -14.40 9.12
CA SER A 103 -25.03 -14.23 8.19
C SER A 103 -24.74 -14.78 6.81
N SER A 104 -23.48 -14.75 6.36
CA SER A 104 -23.09 -15.34 5.07
C SER A 104 -23.31 -16.86 5.04
N ILE A 105 -23.27 -17.54 6.19
CA ILE A 105 -23.40 -19.00 6.29
C ILE A 105 -24.84 -19.40 6.65
N TYR A 106 -25.41 -18.84 7.72
CA TYR A 106 -26.70 -19.29 8.25
C TYR A 106 -27.90 -18.48 7.77
N SER A 107 -27.68 -17.36 7.06
CA SER A 107 -28.77 -16.55 6.48
C SER A 107 -28.37 -15.91 5.15
N PRO A 108 -27.90 -16.71 4.17
CA PRO A 108 -27.29 -16.21 2.94
C PRO A 108 -28.23 -15.33 2.10
N ASP A 109 -29.55 -15.62 2.11
CA ASP A 109 -30.54 -14.82 1.37
C ASP A 109 -30.63 -13.40 1.90
N LYS A 110 -30.77 -13.24 3.23
CA LYS A 110 -30.77 -11.93 3.90
C LYS A 110 -29.42 -11.23 3.76
N PHE A 111 -28.32 -11.98 3.84
CA PHE A 111 -26.98 -11.45 3.62
C PHE A 111 -26.87 -10.80 2.23
N LEU A 112 -27.31 -11.48 1.17
CA LEU A 112 -27.29 -10.94 -0.19
C LEU A 112 -28.29 -9.80 -0.39
N GLU A 113 -29.53 -9.97 0.08
CA GLU A 113 -30.60 -8.99 -0.12
C GLU A 113 -30.25 -7.61 0.45
N TYR A 114 -29.88 -7.55 1.73
CA TYR A 114 -29.61 -6.27 2.38
C TYR A 114 -28.28 -5.65 1.96
N SER A 115 -27.28 -6.48 1.65
CA SER A 115 -26.03 -5.98 1.06
C SER A 115 -26.28 -5.35 -0.32
N LYS A 116 -27.11 -5.98 -1.17
CA LYS A 116 -27.49 -5.41 -2.47
C LYS A 116 -28.28 -4.11 -2.31
N LYS A 117 -29.26 -4.07 -1.40
CA LYS A 117 -30.03 -2.85 -1.10
C LYS A 117 -29.14 -1.68 -0.70
N PHE A 118 -28.13 -1.92 0.14
CA PHE A 118 -27.16 -0.89 0.48
C PHE A 118 -26.24 -0.52 -0.68
N ALA A 119 -25.78 -1.47 -1.48
CA ALA A 119 -24.96 -1.18 -2.64
C ALA A 119 -25.70 -0.26 -3.64
N ASP A 120 -26.97 -0.54 -3.89
CA ASP A 120 -27.83 0.27 -4.77
C ASP A 120 -28.05 1.68 -4.19
N LEU A 121 -28.35 1.78 -2.88
CA LEU A 121 -28.51 3.06 -2.19
C LEU A 121 -27.24 3.92 -2.26
N VAL A 122 -26.09 3.36 -1.91
CA VAL A 122 -24.80 4.07 -1.91
C VAL A 122 -24.47 4.62 -3.30
N ARG A 123 -24.69 3.83 -4.35
CA ARG A 123 -24.50 4.29 -5.74
C ARG A 123 -25.46 5.38 -6.16
N SER A 124 -26.72 5.30 -5.74
CA SER A 124 -27.70 6.37 -5.99
C SER A 124 -27.28 7.72 -5.39
N LYS A 125 -26.36 7.71 -4.42
CA LYS A 125 -25.78 8.91 -3.79
C LYS A 125 -24.42 9.29 -4.38
N GLY A 126 -23.96 8.59 -5.42
CA GLY A 126 -22.70 8.86 -6.10
C GLY A 126 -21.46 8.31 -5.39
N ALA A 127 -21.64 7.49 -4.35
CA ALA A 127 -20.56 6.83 -3.62
C ALA A 127 -20.36 5.38 -4.12
N GLU A 128 -19.19 4.80 -3.81
CA GLU A 128 -18.90 3.40 -4.14
C GLU A 128 -19.04 2.50 -2.89
N PRO A 129 -19.88 1.45 -2.93
CA PRO A 129 -19.98 0.48 -1.86
C PRO A 129 -18.82 -0.52 -1.89
N ILE A 130 -18.28 -0.82 -0.70
CA ILE A 130 -17.18 -1.78 -0.48
C ILE A 130 -17.59 -2.73 0.64
N PHE A 131 -17.28 -4.01 0.50
CA PHE A 131 -17.54 -5.01 1.55
C PHE A 131 -16.26 -5.50 2.22
N ILE A 132 -16.28 -5.66 3.54
CA ILE A 132 -15.25 -6.40 4.25
C ILE A 132 -15.58 -7.88 4.13
N MET A 133 -14.73 -8.64 3.44
CA MET A 133 -14.76 -10.11 3.52
C MET A 133 -14.21 -10.50 4.89
N THR A 134 -15.11 -10.78 5.83
CA THR A 134 -14.75 -11.04 7.23
C THR A 134 -13.95 -12.34 7.38
N TRP A 135 -13.38 -12.53 8.57
CA TRP A 135 -12.60 -13.71 8.93
C TRP A 135 -13.44 -14.81 9.57
N ALA A 136 -12.88 -16.03 9.58
CA ALA A 136 -13.41 -17.13 10.36
C ALA A 136 -13.12 -16.94 11.85
N TYR A 137 -13.88 -17.62 12.69
CA TYR A 137 -13.64 -17.63 14.13
C TYR A 137 -12.34 -18.33 14.44
N LYS A 138 -11.63 -17.90 15.48
CA LYS A 138 -10.36 -18.52 15.91
C LYS A 138 -10.55 -20.01 16.21
N SER A 139 -11.67 -20.36 16.85
CA SER A 139 -12.09 -21.72 17.17
C SER A 139 -12.56 -22.54 15.96
N ASN A 140 -12.93 -21.91 14.85
CA ASN A 140 -13.50 -22.60 13.69
C ASN A 140 -13.00 -22.02 12.35
N PRO A 141 -11.71 -22.23 11.99
CA PRO A 141 -11.15 -21.76 10.74
C PRO A 141 -11.79 -22.39 9.49
N LEU A 142 -12.49 -23.53 9.63
CA LEU A 142 -13.17 -24.22 8.53
C LEU A 142 -14.35 -23.43 7.95
N MET A 143 -14.78 -22.34 8.60
CA MET A 143 -15.82 -21.46 8.10
C MET A 143 -15.35 -20.55 6.97
N LEU A 144 -14.04 -20.29 6.84
CA LEU A 144 -13.51 -19.31 5.89
C LEU A 144 -13.92 -19.58 4.43
N PRO A 145 -13.87 -20.82 3.91
CA PRO A 145 -14.24 -21.09 2.52
C PRO A 145 -15.67 -20.67 2.16
N GLU A 146 -16.65 -20.91 3.05
CA GLU A 146 -18.04 -20.51 2.79
C GLU A 146 -18.22 -18.98 2.91
N ILE A 147 -17.53 -18.34 3.86
CA ILE A 147 -17.49 -16.87 3.97
C ILE A 147 -16.94 -16.26 2.68
N GLU A 148 -15.81 -16.76 2.17
CA GLU A 148 -15.20 -16.28 0.93
C GLU A 148 -16.13 -16.44 -0.27
N LYS A 149 -16.71 -17.64 -0.43
CA LYS A 149 -17.64 -17.95 -1.52
C LYS A 149 -18.81 -16.98 -1.55
N MET A 150 -19.42 -16.70 -0.39
CA MET A 150 -20.58 -15.82 -0.31
C MET A 150 -20.24 -14.35 -0.52
N HIS A 151 -19.08 -13.87 -0.05
CA HIS A 151 -18.63 -12.51 -0.32
C HIS A 151 -18.22 -12.32 -1.79
N LYS A 152 -17.57 -13.31 -2.42
CA LYS A 152 -17.26 -13.27 -3.86
C LYS A 152 -18.55 -13.20 -4.69
N LYS A 153 -19.52 -14.06 -4.39
CA LYS A 153 -20.86 -14.01 -5.01
C LYS A 153 -21.53 -12.65 -4.84
N LEU A 154 -21.49 -12.08 -3.63
CA LEU A 154 -22.03 -10.74 -3.37
C LEU A 154 -21.36 -9.68 -4.25
N CYS A 155 -20.02 -9.67 -4.28
CA CYS A 155 -19.27 -8.66 -5.03
C CYS A 155 -19.46 -8.80 -6.55
N GLU A 156 -19.59 -10.02 -7.07
CA GLU A 156 -19.95 -10.28 -8.46
C GLU A 156 -21.36 -9.75 -8.78
N GLN A 157 -22.37 -10.12 -7.99
CA GLN A 157 -23.77 -9.70 -8.21
C GLN A 157 -23.96 -8.19 -8.11
N THR A 158 -23.17 -7.55 -7.26
CA THR A 158 -23.25 -6.10 -7.05
C THR A 158 -22.22 -5.32 -7.84
N ASN A 159 -21.28 -5.95 -8.55
CA ASN A 159 -20.11 -5.29 -9.17
C ASN A 159 -19.37 -4.36 -8.18
N THR A 160 -19.06 -4.87 -6.99
CA THR A 160 -18.35 -4.13 -5.93
C THR A 160 -16.96 -4.68 -5.67
N ASN A 161 -16.13 -3.87 -5.02
CA ASN A 161 -14.85 -4.33 -4.48
C ASN A 161 -15.02 -4.85 -3.04
N TYR A 162 -14.03 -5.61 -2.57
CA TYR A 162 -13.95 -6.03 -1.18
C TYR A 162 -12.55 -5.87 -0.59
N ILE A 163 -12.48 -5.77 0.74
CA ILE A 163 -11.25 -5.91 1.51
C ILE A 163 -11.12 -7.37 1.96
N PRO A 164 -10.01 -8.06 1.67
CA PRO A 164 -9.84 -9.49 1.96
C PRO A 164 -9.44 -9.74 3.43
N GLY A 165 -10.24 -9.29 4.40
CA GLY A 165 -9.95 -9.41 5.83
C GLY A 165 -9.73 -10.87 6.27
N GLY A 166 -10.63 -11.78 5.90
CA GLY A 166 -10.51 -13.21 6.21
C GLY A 166 -9.27 -13.88 5.62
N PRO A 167 -9.02 -13.78 4.31
CA PRO A 167 -7.81 -14.31 3.70
C PRO A 167 -6.51 -13.75 4.28
N LEU A 168 -6.48 -12.46 4.66
CA LEU A 168 -5.33 -11.85 5.33
C LEU A 168 -5.11 -12.43 6.73
N PHE A 169 -6.16 -12.59 7.53
CA PHE A 169 -6.08 -13.21 8.86
C PHE A 169 -5.54 -14.64 8.76
N ALA A 170 -6.11 -15.44 7.86
CA ALA A 170 -5.69 -16.82 7.66
C ALA A 170 -4.23 -16.94 7.18
N SER A 171 -3.81 -16.05 6.28
CA SER A 171 -2.42 -16.03 5.79
C SER A 171 -1.44 -15.60 6.88
N SER A 172 -1.81 -14.59 7.68
CA SER A 172 -1.01 -14.13 8.81
C SER A 172 -0.80 -15.25 9.83
N ILE A 173 -1.87 -15.94 10.24
CA ILE A 173 -1.80 -17.08 11.18
C ILE A 173 -1.00 -18.25 10.61
N LYS A 174 -1.14 -18.52 9.31
CA LYS A 174 -0.40 -19.60 8.64
C LYS A 174 1.12 -19.39 8.73
N TYR A 175 1.60 -18.16 8.54
CA TYR A 175 3.04 -17.85 8.53
C TYR A 175 3.60 -17.46 9.90
N ARG A 176 2.77 -16.87 10.76
CA ARG A 176 3.11 -16.41 12.11
C ARG A 176 2.00 -16.82 13.08
N PRO A 177 1.90 -18.11 13.45
CA PRO A 177 0.86 -18.56 14.39
C PRO A 177 0.98 -17.95 15.80
N ASP A 178 2.14 -17.36 16.11
CA ASP A 178 2.42 -16.64 17.34
C ASP A 178 1.87 -15.19 17.35
N ILE A 179 1.48 -14.63 16.19
CA ILE A 179 0.88 -13.31 16.15
C ILE A 179 -0.58 -13.37 16.60
N GLU A 180 -0.89 -12.77 17.73
CA GLU A 180 -2.26 -12.76 18.24
C GLU A 180 -3.09 -11.74 17.46
N LEU A 181 -3.94 -12.21 16.54
CA LEU A 181 -4.84 -11.38 15.73
C LEU A 181 -6.22 -11.22 16.34
N PHE A 182 -6.54 -11.97 17.39
CA PHE A 182 -7.84 -11.93 18.03
C PHE A 182 -7.76 -11.47 19.49
N HIS A 183 -8.68 -10.60 19.87
CA HIS A 183 -8.87 -10.24 21.28
C HIS A 183 -9.56 -11.38 22.04
N ASP A 184 -10.54 -12.02 21.38
CA ASP A 184 -11.27 -13.18 21.86
C ASP A 184 -11.40 -14.24 20.75
N ASP A 185 -12.55 -14.89 20.57
CA ASP A 185 -12.73 -15.85 19.48
C ASP A 185 -13.03 -15.19 18.12
N ILE A 186 -13.53 -13.94 18.12
CA ILE A 186 -14.11 -13.31 16.93
C ILE A 186 -13.64 -11.87 16.71
N HIS A 187 -13.33 -11.12 17.76
CA HIS A 187 -12.99 -9.71 17.66
C HIS A 187 -11.50 -9.53 17.36
N PRO A 188 -11.13 -8.54 16.53
CA PRO A 188 -9.74 -8.31 16.20
C PRO A 188 -8.99 -7.78 17.43
N SER A 189 -7.78 -8.29 17.66
CA SER A 189 -6.81 -7.66 18.56
C SER A 189 -6.29 -6.35 17.94
N SER A 190 -5.44 -5.61 18.65
CA SER A 190 -4.74 -4.44 18.07
C SER A 190 -3.92 -4.83 16.83
N ASN A 191 -3.27 -6.00 16.81
CA ASN A 191 -2.55 -6.51 15.63
C ASN A 191 -3.52 -6.83 14.48
N GLY A 192 -4.68 -7.42 14.78
CA GLY A 192 -5.73 -7.70 13.80
C GLY A 192 -6.29 -6.43 13.17
N THR A 193 -6.58 -5.41 13.98
CA THR A 193 -7.03 -4.09 13.50
C THR A 193 -5.93 -3.39 12.71
N TYR A 194 -4.65 -3.50 13.12
CA TYR A 194 -3.52 -2.97 12.35
C TYR A 194 -3.46 -3.59 10.95
N LEU A 195 -3.52 -4.92 10.84
CA LEU A 195 -3.55 -5.64 9.57
C LEU A 195 -4.69 -5.18 8.66
N LEU A 196 -5.90 -5.02 9.20
CA LEU A 196 -7.04 -4.47 8.44
C LEU A 196 -6.77 -3.03 7.99
N GLY A 197 -6.22 -2.19 8.88
CA GLY A 197 -5.86 -0.81 8.58
C GLY A 197 -4.88 -0.70 7.41
N LEU A 198 -3.84 -1.53 7.39
CA LEU A 198 -2.90 -1.62 6.26
C LEU A 198 -3.61 -1.98 4.96
N ALA A 199 -4.52 -2.96 5.00
CA ALA A 199 -5.27 -3.39 3.83
C ALA A 199 -6.17 -2.29 3.28
N PHE A 200 -6.85 -1.54 4.17
CA PHE A 200 -7.65 -0.38 3.79
C PHE A 200 -6.79 0.76 3.22
N TYR A 201 -5.67 1.09 3.84
CA TYR A 201 -4.74 2.10 3.32
C TYR A 201 -4.29 1.74 1.89
N LYS A 202 -3.79 0.51 1.69
CA LYS A 202 -3.36 0.04 0.38
C LYS A 202 -4.52 0.01 -0.61
N PHE A 203 -5.72 -0.38 -0.16
CA PHE A 203 -6.92 -0.34 -0.98
C PHE A 203 -7.24 1.08 -1.48
N PHE A 204 -7.33 2.06 -0.59
CA PHE A 204 -7.72 3.43 -0.96
C PHE A 204 -6.64 4.17 -1.75
N THR A 205 -5.37 3.93 -1.44
CA THR A 205 -4.26 4.72 -1.99
C THR A 205 -3.54 4.03 -3.14
N GLY A 206 -3.59 2.69 -3.22
CA GLY A 206 -2.73 1.89 -4.09
C GLY A 206 -1.25 1.88 -3.70
N LYS A 207 -0.86 2.63 -2.65
CA LYS A 207 0.54 2.79 -2.23
C LYS A 207 1.00 1.63 -1.35
N SER A 208 2.32 1.44 -1.30
CA SER A 208 2.96 0.52 -0.36
C SER A 208 2.68 0.92 1.09
N VAL A 209 2.55 -0.08 1.97
CA VAL A 209 2.35 0.14 3.40
C VAL A 209 3.65 0.26 4.20
N SER A 210 4.82 0.10 3.57
CA SER A 210 6.12 0.01 4.27
C SER A 210 6.50 1.24 5.10
N GLY A 211 5.92 2.41 4.81
CA GLY A 211 6.16 3.65 5.55
C GLY A 211 5.26 3.84 6.77
N ILE A 212 4.25 2.99 6.98
CA ILE A 212 3.27 3.14 8.06
C ILE A 212 3.92 2.78 9.41
N PRO A 213 3.87 3.65 10.43
CA PRO A 213 4.49 3.37 11.72
C PRO A 213 3.81 2.18 12.41
N GLY A 214 4.55 1.47 13.28
CA GLY A 214 3.97 0.41 14.12
C GLY A 214 3.00 0.97 15.16
N ASN A 215 3.40 2.05 15.82
CA ASN A 215 2.53 2.76 16.76
C ASN A 215 1.67 3.75 16.00
N ILE A 216 0.36 3.49 15.95
CA ILE A 216 -0.60 4.38 15.30
C ILE A 216 -1.13 5.35 16.33
N SER A 217 -1.05 6.64 16.00
CA SER A 217 -1.54 7.71 16.87
C SER A 217 -2.27 8.79 16.08
N THR A 218 -3.13 9.52 16.78
CA THR A 218 -3.77 10.75 16.33
C THR A 218 -3.59 11.83 17.39
N LEU A 219 -4.23 12.99 17.21
CA LEU A 219 -4.36 14.01 18.23
C LEU A 219 -5.75 13.93 18.87
N ASP A 220 -5.83 14.14 20.18
CA ASP A 220 -7.09 14.34 20.90
C ASP A 220 -7.66 15.76 20.69
N THR A 221 -8.75 16.09 21.40
CA THR A 221 -9.39 17.41 21.29
C THR A 221 -8.54 18.57 21.81
N ASN A 222 -7.49 18.30 22.59
CA ASN A 222 -6.56 19.29 23.13
C ASN A 222 -5.25 19.36 22.31
N GLY A 223 -5.15 18.60 21.21
CA GLY A 223 -3.94 18.54 20.39
C GLY A 223 -2.83 17.66 20.98
N GLN A 224 -3.14 16.81 21.97
CA GLN A 224 -2.19 15.88 22.59
C GLN A 224 -2.16 14.55 21.83
N ILE A 225 -1.03 13.85 21.86
CA ILE A 225 -0.89 12.55 21.18
C ILE A 225 -1.80 11.52 21.87
N LEU A 226 -2.69 10.93 21.09
CA LEU A 226 -3.54 9.80 21.45
C LEU A 226 -3.09 8.57 20.66
N TYR A 227 -2.53 7.57 21.35
CA TYR A 227 -2.19 6.30 20.73
C TYR A 227 -3.43 5.43 20.54
N LEU A 228 -3.59 4.88 19.34
CA LEU A 228 -4.68 3.98 18.96
C LEU A 228 -4.23 2.52 18.97
N ILE A 229 -3.01 2.25 18.48
CA ILE A 229 -2.41 0.92 18.40
C ILE A 229 -0.95 1.01 18.81
N PHE A 230 -0.51 0.03 19.60
CA PHE A 230 0.90 -0.28 19.81
C PHE A 230 1.22 -1.62 19.15
N MET A 231 2.22 -1.63 18.28
CA MET A 231 2.73 -2.85 17.67
C MET A 231 4.10 -3.17 18.24
N LYS A 232 4.44 -4.46 18.30
CA LYS A 232 5.82 -4.86 18.56
C LYS A 232 6.64 -4.64 17.30
N ASP A 233 7.83 -4.06 17.44
CA ASP A 233 8.67 -3.67 16.30
C ASP A 233 8.98 -4.82 15.33
N TYR A 234 9.06 -6.05 15.83
CA TYR A 234 9.33 -7.23 15.01
C TYR A 234 8.10 -7.77 14.24
N ASP A 235 6.88 -7.39 14.61
CA ASP A 235 5.65 -7.81 13.91
C ASP A 235 5.33 -6.89 12.72
N VAL A 236 5.79 -5.63 12.77
CA VAL A 236 5.50 -4.61 11.76
C VAL A 236 6.02 -4.99 10.37
N PRO A 237 7.31 -5.39 10.18
CA PRO A 237 7.83 -5.73 8.85
C PRO A 237 7.09 -6.90 8.21
N PHE A 238 6.70 -7.90 9.02
CA PHE A 238 5.95 -9.06 8.54
C PHE A 238 4.56 -8.65 8.03
N LEU A 239 3.79 -7.88 8.80
CA LEU A 239 2.46 -7.45 8.37
C LEU A 239 2.51 -6.52 7.16
N HIS A 240 3.54 -5.65 7.07
CA HIS A 240 3.78 -4.82 5.89
C HIS A 240 4.06 -5.66 4.65
N GLN A 241 4.98 -6.62 4.75
CA GLN A 241 5.33 -7.52 3.66
C GLN A 241 4.09 -8.31 3.20
N LEU A 242 3.38 -8.92 4.15
CA LEU A 242 2.16 -9.68 3.88
C LEU A 242 1.17 -8.83 3.08
N VAL A 243 0.83 -7.62 3.52
CA VAL A 243 -0.17 -6.79 2.83
C VAL A 243 0.34 -6.27 1.48
N ASN A 244 1.61 -5.92 1.36
CA ASN A 244 2.20 -5.47 0.09
C ASN A 244 2.19 -6.58 -0.97
N GLU A 245 2.49 -7.82 -0.58
CA GLU A 245 2.53 -8.96 -1.49
C GLU A 245 1.16 -9.63 -1.67
N PHE A 246 0.18 -9.36 -0.79
CA PHE A 246 -1.14 -9.95 -0.90
C PHE A 246 -1.86 -9.47 -2.18
N PRO A 247 -2.34 -10.39 -3.04
CA PRO A 247 -3.02 -10.03 -4.27
C PRO A 247 -4.46 -9.61 -3.98
N PHE A 248 -4.76 -8.31 -4.07
CA PHE A 248 -6.12 -7.80 -4.07
C PHE A 248 -6.23 -6.47 -4.81
N LYS A 249 -7.43 -6.17 -5.29
CA LYS A 249 -7.70 -4.97 -6.10
C LYS A 249 -7.66 -3.72 -5.22
N THR A 250 -6.97 -2.68 -5.67
CA THR A 250 -6.92 -1.35 -5.05
C THR A 250 -7.71 -0.34 -5.89
N LEU A 251 -8.07 0.81 -5.33
CA LEU A 251 -8.79 1.86 -6.04
C LEU A 251 -7.91 2.67 -7.01
N ALA A 252 -6.60 2.71 -6.80
CA ALA A 252 -5.66 3.27 -7.78
C ALA A 252 -5.80 2.57 -9.15
N SER A 253 -6.14 1.27 -9.16
CA SER A 253 -6.43 0.53 -10.41
C SER A 253 -7.64 1.03 -11.21
N LYS A 254 -8.55 1.83 -10.61
CA LYS A 254 -9.66 2.48 -11.31
C LYS A 254 -9.27 3.87 -11.84
N THR A 255 -8.43 4.61 -11.13
CA THR A 255 -8.00 5.97 -11.52
C THR A 255 -6.93 5.93 -12.62
N GLU A 256 -6.14 4.85 -12.69
CA GLU A 256 -5.11 4.64 -13.71
C GLU A 256 -5.70 4.19 -15.07
N LYS A 257 -6.95 3.70 -15.13
CA LYS A 257 -7.58 3.31 -16.41
C LYS A 257 -7.94 4.47 -17.34
N ASN A 258 -7.94 5.72 -16.85
CA ASN A 258 -8.17 6.90 -17.69
C ASN A 258 -6.91 7.75 -17.91
N LEU A 259 -5.73 7.29 -17.44
CA LEU A 259 -4.45 8.00 -17.59
C LEU A 259 -3.23 7.08 -17.78
N GLU A 260 -3.41 5.80 -18.12
CA GLU A 260 -2.29 4.96 -18.58
C GLU A 260 -2.24 4.97 -20.13
N HIS A 261 -1.40 5.78 -20.77
CA HIS A 261 0.04 5.54 -20.82
C HIS A 261 0.69 5.29 -19.47
N LYS A 262 0.69 4.00 -19.06
CA LYS A 262 1.64 3.46 -18.11
C LYS A 262 3.00 3.81 -18.67
N THR A 263 3.60 4.89 -18.17
CA THR A 263 5.02 5.12 -18.43
C THR A 263 5.71 4.13 -17.51
N ILE A 264 5.77 2.87 -17.95
CA ILE A 264 6.80 1.93 -17.50
C ILE A 264 8.07 2.75 -17.59
N MET A 265 8.74 2.99 -16.46
CA MET A 265 10.04 3.65 -16.52
C MET A 265 10.93 2.73 -17.32
N ASN A 266 11.09 3.05 -18.59
CA ASN A 266 11.89 2.23 -19.46
C ASN A 266 13.36 2.38 -19.00
N ILE A 267 14.18 1.40 -19.36
CA ILE A 267 15.57 1.37 -18.93
C ILE A 267 16.31 2.69 -19.21
N GLN A 268 15.96 3.37 -20.31
CA GLN A 268 16.58 4.65 -20.68
C GLN A 268 16.19 5.78 -19.72
N GLN A 269 14.92 5.88 -19.34
CA GLN A 269 14.44 6.84 -18.35
C GLN A 269 15.07 6.59 -16.98
N PHE A 270 15.21 5.33 -16.57
CA PHE A 270 15.90 4.99 -15.33
C PHE A 270 17.38 5.40 -15.37
N LYS A 271 18.09 5.13 -16.47
CA LYS A 271 19.49 5.55 -16.64
C LYS A 271 19.65 7.07 -16.62
N GLU A 272 18.70 7.81 -17.18
CA GLU A 272 18.71 9.27 -17.12
C GLU A 272 18.50 9.76 -15.68
N LYS A 273 17.56 9.16 -14.95
CA LYS A 273 17.35 9.45 -13.52
C LYS A 273 18.58 9.11 -12.68
N LEU A 274 19.25 8.00 -12.97
CA LEU A 274 20.49 7.57 -12.30
C LEU A 274 21.61 8.58 -12.46
N LYS A 275 21.68 9.26 -13.60
CA LYS A 275 22.67 10.31 -13.87
C LYS A 275 22.30 11.66 -13.26
N THR A 276 21.03 12.02 -13.31
CA THR A 276 20.56 13.37 -12.98
C THR A 276 20.13 13.51 -11.51
N THR A 277 19.48 12.51 -10.94
CA THR A 277 18.88 12.55 -9.60
C THR A 277 19.06 11.24 -8.81
N PRO A 278 20.29 10.69 -8.70
CA PRO A 278 20.51 9.37 -8.08
C PRO A 278 20.08 9.27 -6.61
N ALA A 279 20.09 10.38 -5.87
CA ALA A 279 19.64 10.38 -4.47
C ALA A 279 18.15 10.05 -4.30
N ALA A 280 17.34 10.32 -5.34
CA ALA A 280 15.90 10.03 -5.34
C ALA A 280 15.56 8.59 -5.76
N ILE A 281 16.57 7.79 -6.16
CA ILE A 281 16.37 6.37 -6.48
C ILE A 281 16.35 5.57 -5.19
N THR A 282 15.43 4.60 -5.15
CA THR A 282 15.33 3.59 -4.09
C THR A 282 15.78 2.22 -4.59
N PHE A 283 16.14 1.33 -3.67
CA PHE A 283 16.52 -0.04 -4.04
C PHE A 283 15.35 -0.78 -4.70
N ALA A 284 14.14 -0.59 -4.15
CA ALA A 284 12.91 -1.15 -4.70
C ALA A 284 12.64 -0.67 -6.13
N GLU A 285 12.84 0.62 -6.43
CA GLU A 285 12.67 1.17 -7.79
C GLU A 285 13.63 0.51 -8.79
N THR A 286 14.89 0.33 -8.39
CA THR A 286 15.89 -0.36 -9.22
C THR A 286 15.47 -1.80 -9.51
N LEU A 287 15.03 -2.55 -8.49
CA LEU A 287 14.54 -3.92 -8.69
C LEU A 287 13.29 -3.96 -9.55
N GLN A 288 12.38 -3.01 -9.40
CA GLN A 288 11.17 -2.93 -10.22
C GLN A 288 11.49 -2.68 -11.70
N VAL A 289 12.43 -1.78 -12.01
CA VAL A 289 12.88 -1.56 -13.40
C VAL A 289 13.48 -2.83 -13.99
N ILE A 290 14.26 -3.60 -13.20
CA ILE A 290 14.79 -4.88 -13.64
C ILE A 290 13.65 -5.88 -13.87
N ASP A 291 12.73 -6.02 -12.91
CA ASP A 291 11.65 -6.98 -12.96
C ASP A 291 10.61 -6.66 -14.04
N ASP A 292 10.44 -5.39 -14.42
CA ASP A 292 9.54 -4.98 -15.50
C ASP A 292 10.12 -5.29 -16.89
N ASN A 293 11.45 -5.28 -17.03
CA ASN A 293 12.12 -5.39 -18.34
C ASN A 293 12.82 -6.73 -18.56
N TYR A 294 13.06 -7.52 -17.50
CA TYR A 294 13.80 -8.78 -17.55
C TYR A 294 13.10 -9.92 -16.80
N ASN A 295 13.25 -11.13 -17.32
CA ASN A 295 13.02 -12.35 -16.57
C ASN A 295 14.27 -12.68 -15.76
N PHE A 296 14.12 -12.86 -14.45
CA PHE A 296 15.24 -13.21 -13.56
C PHE A 296 15.30 -14.71 -13.28
N THR A 297 16.49 -15.29 -13.46
CA THR A 297 16.83 -16.64 -13.02
C THR A 297 17.84 -16.53 -11.87
N PRO A 298 17.58 -17.10 -10.68
CA PRO A 298 18.55 -17.13 -9.60
C PRO A 298 19.85 -17.83 -10.04
N THR A 299 20.95 -17.10 -10.00
CA THR A 299 22.27 -17.59 -10.45
C THR A 299 23.31 -17.32 -9.37
N ALA A 300 24.23 -18.27 -9.19
CA ALA A 300 25.37 -18.09 -8.32
C ALA A 300 26.32 -17.02 -8.89
N PHE A 301 27.01 -16.31 -8.01
CA PHE A 301 27.99 -15.31 -8.43
C PHE A 301 29.08 -15.11 -7.37
N THR A 302 30.25 -14.71 -7.84
CA THR A 302 31.40 -14.32 -7.03
C THR A 302 31.62 -12.82 -7.16
N ASN A 303 31.89 -12.14 -6.06
CA ASN A 303 32.16 -10.70 -6.00
C ASN A 303 33.32 -10.45 -5.02
N GLY A 304 34.52 -10.25 -5.58
CA GLY A 304 35.77 -10.27 -4.85
C GLY A 304 35.98 -11.64 -4.18
N ASN A 305 36.16 -11.65 -2.86
CA ASN A 305 36.35 -12.88 -2.09
C ASN A 305 35.03 -13.54 -1.67
N LEU A 306 33.88 -12.92 -1.97
CA LEU A 306 32.58 -13.42 -1.55
C LEU A 306 31.95 -14.28 -2.65
N LYS A 307 31.65 -15.55 -2.33
CA LYS A 307 30.86 -16.44 -3.18
C LYS A 307 29.42 -16.48 -2.67
N ASN A 308 28.46 -16.30 -3.57
CA ASN A 308 27.04 -16.30 -3.27
C ASN A 308 26.38 -17.48 -4.00
N LYS A 309 25.61 -18.30 -3.29
CA LYS A 309 24.84 -19.39 -3.93
C LYS A 309 23.68 -18.81 -4.73
N ALA A 310 23.18 -19.57 -5.70
CA ALA A 310 21.95 -19.23 -6.40
C ALA A 310 20.81 -19.01 -5.39
N GLY A 311 20.13 -17.86 -5.50
CA GLY A 311 19.02 -17.48 -4.62
C GLY A 311 19.40 -16.69 -3.35
N GLU A 312 20.63 -16.81 -2.86
CA GLU A 312 21.05 -16.27 -1.55
C GLU A 312 21.08 -14.73 -1.51
N ASN A 313 21.62 -14.10 -2.56
CA ASN A 313 21.76 -12.64 -2.67
C ASN A 313 21.11 -12.13 -3.97
N SER A 314 19.87 -12.54 -4.19
CA SER A 314 19.14 -12.31 -5.45
C SER A 314 19.07 -10.84 -5.87
N GLY A 315 18.87 -9.91 -4.94
CA GLY A 315 18.88 -8.47 -5.25
C GLY A 315 20.23 -7.97 -5.77
N SER A 316 21.34 -8.43 -5.19
CA SER A 316 22.69 -8.10 -5.69
C SER A 316 22.94 -8.75 -7.05
N CYS A 317 22.53 -10.02 -7.23
CA CYS A 317 22.65 -10.72 -8.51
C CYS A 317 21.90 -9.98 -9.63
N LYS A 318 20.66 -9.53 -9.37
CA LYS A 318 19.87 -8.71 -10.31
C LYS A 318 20.59 -7.43 -10.69
N ILE A 319 21.05 -6.64 -9.71
CA ILE A 319 21.73 -5.35 -9.98
C ILE A 319 23.03 -5.57 -10.75
N PHE A 320 23.85 -6.55 -10.38
CA PHE A 320 25.10 -6.84 -11.07
C PHE A 320 24.87 -7.30 -12.50
N ALA A 321 23.91 -8.20 -12.73
CA ALA A 321 23.53 -8.63 -14.07
C ALA A 321 22.98 -7.47 -14.91
N PHE A 322 22.13 -6.63 -14.32
CA PHE A 322 21.58 -5.45 -14.98
C PHE A 322 22.68 -4.46 -15.35
N ALA A 323 23.61 -4.20 -14.44
CA ALA A 323 24.74 -3.31 -14.67
C ALA A 323 25.65 -3.78 -15.82
N ILE A 324 25.91 -5.09 -15.91
CA ILE A 324 26.64 -5.69 -17.03
C ILE A 324 25.87 -5.48 -18.34
N GLN A 325 24.59 -5.85 -18.39
CA GLN A 325 23.79 -5.78 -19.62
C GLN A 325 23.58 -4.33 -20.09
N GLN A 326 23.44 -3.39 -19.16
CA GLN A 326 23.23 -1.97 -19.45
C GLN A 326 24.50 -1.14 -19.54
N LYS A 327 25.67 -1.79 -19.42
CA LYS A 327 27.01 -1.19 -19.49
C LYS A 327 27.15 -0.03 -18.52
N LEU A 328 26.66 -0.20 -17.29
CA LEU A 328 26.79 0.80 -16.23
C LEU A 328 28.23 0.85 -15.73
N THR A 329 28.67 2.04 -15.33
CA THR A 329 29.95 2.22 -14.63
C THR A 329 29.90 1.64 -13.22
N LYS A 330 31.07 1.46 -12.59
CA LYS A 330 31.17 1.04 -11.19
C LYS A 330 30.37 1.96 -10.25
N ALA A 331 30.46 3.28 -10.48
CA ALA A 331 29.74 4.27 -9.68
C ALA A 331 28.22 4.17 -9.86
N GLU A 332 27.75 4.13 -11.11
CA GLU A 332 26.32 3.95 -11.42
C GLU A 332 25.76 2.65 -10.81
N THR A 333 26.53 1.56 -10.87
CA THR A 333 26.15 0.28 -10.27
C THR A 333 26.00 0.35 -8.76
N LEU A 334 26.91 1.07 -8.07
CA LEU A 334 26.80 1.29 -6.63
C LEU A 334 25.57 2.15 -6.30
N LEU A 335 25.26 3.16 -7.13
CA LEU A 335 24.07 4.00 -6.97
C LEU A 335 22.77 3.21 -7.14
N CYS A 336 22.75 2.14 -7.95
CA CYS A 336 21.61 1.22 -8.06
C CYS A 336 21.28 0.49 -6.74
N PHE A 337 22.23 0.38 -5.80
CA PHE A 337 21.95 -0.16 -4.45
C PHE A 337 21.31 0.88 -3.51
N ALA A 338 21.19 2.14 -3.95
CA ALA A 338 20.43 3.21 -3.31
C ALA A 338 20.68 3.34 -1.79
N GLU A 339 19.66 3.22 -0.95
CA GLU A 339 19.76 3.33 0.51
C GLU A 339 20.75 2.36 1.12
N HIS A 340 20.92 1.16 0.57
CA HIS A 340 21.90 0.20 1.08
C HIS A 340 23.34 0.64 0.83
N PHE A 341 23.61 1.28 -0.31
CA PHE A 341 24.94 1.86 -0.57
C PHE A 341 25.22 3.04 0.35
N ARG A 342 24.21 3.91 0.58
CA ARG A 342 24.33 5.02 1.53
C ARG A 342 24.61 4.53 2.96
N THR A 343 23.95 3.46 3.40
CA THR A 343 24.23 2.82 4.70
C THR A 343 25.68 2.35 4.79
N VAL A 344 26.22 1.75 3.72
CA VAL A 344 27.63 1.31 3.68
C VAL A 344 28.60 2.50 3.77
N LEU A 345 28.32 3.60 3.07
CA LEU A 345 29.15 4.82 3.12
C LEU A 345 29.15 5.49 4.50
N ASN A 346 28.06 5.34 5.25
CA ASN A 346 27.95 5.91 6.60
C ASN A 346 28.57 5.01 7.69
N ASP A 347 29.04 3.81 7.33
CA ASP A 347 29.63 2.85 8.25
C ASP A 347 30.82 2.12 7.60
N ASP A 348 31.96 2.79 7.53
CA ASP A 348 33.16 2.28 6.85
C ASP A 348 33.70 0.95 7.44
N LYS A 349 33.43 0.69 8.73
CA LYS A 349 33.92 -0.50 9.46
C LYS A 349 32.85 -1.58 9.68
N GLY A 350 31.64 -1.36 9.16
CA GLY A 350 30.51 -2.28 9.32
C GLY A 350 30.65 -3.63 8.61
N THR A 351 29.88 -4.59 9.08
CA THR A 351 29.78 -5.94 8.48
C THR A 351 28.51 -6.14 7.63
N SER A 352 27.67 -5.13 7.50
CA SER A 352 26.46 -5.16 6.65
C SER A 352 26.80 -5.07 5.16
N HIS A 353 25.92 -5.61 4.30
CA HIS A 353 25.98 -5.48 2.84
C HIS A 353 27.34 -5.85 2.21
N GLN A 354 27.84 -7.04 2.52
CA GLN A 354 29.16 -7.51 2.06
C GLN A 354 29.35 -7.48 0.52
N ASN A 355 28.29 -7.68 -0.26
CA ASN A 355 28.36 -7.55 -1.72
C ASN A 355 28.65 -6.10 -2.17
N ILE A 356 28.03 -5.10 -1.55
CA ILE A 356 28.29 -3.69 -1.88
C ILE A 356 29.74 -3.35 -1.52
N ARG A 357 30.20 -3.73 -0.33
CA ARG A 357 31.57 -3.47 0.15
C ARG A 357 32.63 -4.14 -0.73
N ASN A 358 32.43 -5.40 -1.12
CA ASN A 358 33.36 -6.08 -2.03
C ASN A 358 33.39 -5.43 -3.42
N PHE A 359 32.23 -5.00 -3.93
CA PHE A 359 32.13 -4.35 -5.22
C PHE A 359 32.74 -2.94 -5.21
N MET A 360 32.65 -2.20 -4.09
CA MET A 360 33.38 -0.93 -3.91
C MET A 360 34.91 -1.11 -4.06
N LYS A 361 35.45 -2.23 -3.59
CA LYS A 361 36.89 -2.54 -3.70
C LYS A 361 37.26 -3.00 -5.10
N THR A 362 36.59 -4.04 -5.58
CA THR A 362 37.02 -4.80 -6.76
C THR A 362 36.34 -4.38 -8.06
N GLY A 363 35.17 -3.76 -7.99
CA GLY A 363 34.37 -3.43 -9.18
C GLY A 363 34.04 -4.67 -10.02
N PHE A 364 33.88 -4.47 -11.33
CA PHE A 364 33.57 -5.55 -12.26
C PHE A 364 34.71 -6.57 -12.42
N GLU A 365 35.97 -6.20 -12.12
CA GLU A 365 37.11 -7.12 -12.19
C GLU A 365 37.02 -8.25 -11.15
N GLY A 366 36.39 -7.99 -10.00
CA GLY A 366 36.13 -9.01 -8.99
C GLY A 366 34.81 -9.75 -9.17
N LEU A 367 34.02 -9.41 -10.18
CA LEU A 367 32.66 -9.94 -10.38
C LEU A 367 32.67 -11.05 -11.44
N SER A 368 32.18 -12.23 -11.06
CA SER A 368 31.93 -13.36 -11.97
C SER A 368 30.54 -13.90 -11.69
N ILE A 369 29.73 -14.11 -12.73
CA ILE A 369 28.37 -14.65 -12.62
C ILE A 369 28.32 -15.97 -13.37
N ASP A 370 27.82 -17.03 -12.71
CA ASP A 370 27.86 -18.41 -13.23
C ASP A 370 26.69 -18.68 -14.20
N GLY A 371 26.43 -17.77 -15.13
CA GLY A 371 25.36 -17.86 -16.11
C GLY A 371 24.80 -16.50 -16.55
N ALA A 372 23.58 -16.50 -17.10
CA ALA A 372 22.85 -15.31 -17.52
C ALA A 372 21.62 -15.11 -16.63
N PRO A 373 21.69 -14.32 -15.53
CA PRO A 373 20.59 -14.18 -14.59
C PRO A 373 19.41 -13.40 -15.15
N LEU A 374 19.62 -12.60 -16.19
CA LEU A 374 18.59 -11.77 -16.81
C LEU A 374 18.44 -12.09 -18.30
N SER A 375 17.21 -12.28 -18.74
CA SER A 375 16.83 -12.27 -20.16
C SER A 375 15.75 -11.22 -20.39
N LEU A 376 15.81 -10.49 -21.51
CA LEU A 376 14.80 -9.46 -21.81
C LEU A 376 13.40 -10.09 -21.90
N LYS A 377 12.40 -9.39 -21.37
CA LYS A 377 11.00 -9.73 -21.63
C LYS A 377 10.65 -9.34 -23.06
N ASN A 378 9.93 -10.24 -23.75
CA ASN A 378 9.39 -10.00 -25.08
C ASN A 378 8.14 -9.14 -25.02
#